data_AF-A0A350UCA2-F1
#
_entry.id   AF-A0A350UCA2-F1
#
_cell.length_a   1.000
_cell.length_b   1.000
_cell.length_c   1.000
_cell.angle_alpha   90.00
_cell.angle_beta   90.00
_cell.angle_gamma   90.00
#
_symmetry.space_group_name_H-M   'P 1'
#
loop_
_entity.id
_entity.type
_entity.pdbx_description
1 polymer ?
#
loop_
_entity_poly.entity_id
_entity_poly.type
_entity_poly.pdbx_seq_one_letter_code
_entity_poly.pdbx_strand_id
1 'polypeptide(L)'
;MSVSTYVLTGFLDAGKTTLLGDILAQQGSKNMRILALQFEQGDEPLLPLNSDVVVHAFSVERTQDDPEGVASEIAQLLSKGEDQFQEIWIEWNGMLPYSLLESIVLQPALKKALRIDTILHIADATRFERLLMATGGILQSQLAQSDLVILRNPPRQRQFRALKRLIRGNNPGVRITTSAGAQLLRQVFRSPLHPVTRATLLLGGAVFLALAFSPHLQGLGIPVNNIVNAFLGMLLQALPFLLIGVSLSSAIQIFIPRESLEKHMPKSFFGGMLFMLLSGLILPVCDCASVPVFRSMVRKGVPLPLAVVFFAAAPVINPVVLLSTHYAFGGDWKMTLSRAGFGVLIALALGIIFRLRPPKDSVLSGNGSGAIACACGCEEDALPGIGFRGKLLAFLRHAQAEFFSVSQYLIIGALIASVIQSFSSSLFSAGTGGGLALSILVMMAMAFLLSLCSSSDAVVARGLSGAFPAGAIMAFLVFGPIFDIKNVLMLSAGFHKRFIVRFVLLTAALVFTAIFVLYV
;
A
#
# COMPACT_ATOMS: atom_id res chain seq x y z
N MET A 1 17.09 -5.40 33.21
CA MET A 1 17.30 -4.31 32.22
C MET A 1 17.39 -4.96 30.85
N SER A 2 16.89 -4.30 29.79
CA SER A 2 17.06 -4.79 28.42
C SER A 2 18.33 -4.20 27.82
N VAL A 3 19.11 -5.03 27.14
CA VAL A 3 20.38 -4.65 26.51
C VAL A 3 20.14 -4.26 25.05
N SER A 4 20.76 -3.15 24.63
CA SER A 4 20.70 -2.65 23.26
C SER A 4 21.29 -3.67 22.29
N THR A 5 20.50 -4.13 21.33
CA THR A 5 20.85 -5.22 20.42
C THR A 5 20.79 -4.74 18.98
N TYR A 6 21.86 -4.98 18.23
CA TYR A 6 22.00 -4.64 16.81
C TYR A 6 22.11 -5.92 16.00
N VAL A 7 21.34 -6.01 14.91
CA VAL A 7 21.34 -7.20 14.05
C VAL A 7 21.97 -6.85 12.72
N LEU A 8 23.02 -7.56 12.32
CA LEU A 8 23.65 -7.46 11.01
C LEU A 8 23.19 -8.63 10.13
N THR A 9 22.40 -8.29 9.11
CA THR A 9 21.92 -9.20 8.07
C THR A 9 22.62 -8.92 6.75
N GLY A 10 22.53 -9.84 5.80
CA GLY A 10 23.18 -9.72 4.50
C GLY A 10 23.45 -11.08 3.89
N PHE A 11 23.39 -11.17 2.56
CA PHE A 11 23.63 -12.41 1.86
C PHE A 11 25.08 -12.92 2.02
N LEU A 12 25.38 -14.13 1.56
CA LEU A 12 26.75 -14.67 1.55
C LEU A 12 27.69 -13.71 0.79
N ASP A 13 28.94 -13.61 1.26
CA ASP A 13 29.98 -12.69 0.76
C ASP A 13 29.64 -11.19 0.78
N ALA A 14 28.55 -10.80 1.43
CA ALA A 14 28.15 -9.40 1.51
C ALA A 14 29.08 -8.55 2.41
N GLY A 15 30.04 -9.18 3.12
CA GLY A 15 31.02 -8.52 3.98
C GLY A 15 30.53 -8.24 5.40
N LYS A 16 29.65 -9.11 5.92
CA LYS A 16 29.09 -8.99 7.28
C LYS A 16 30.19 -9.02 8.35
N THR A 17 31.01 -10.05 8.33
CA THR A 17 32.06 -10.29 9.33
C THR A 17 33.08 -9.17 9.38
N THR A 18 33.56 -8.71 8.22
CA THR A 18 34.49 -7.56 8.11
C THR A 18 33.86 -6.27 8.67
N LEU A 19 32.60 -5.98 8.32
CA LEU A 19 31.91 -4.79 8.83
C LEU A 19 31.71 -4.87 10.35
N LEU A 20 31.35 -6.05 10.87
CA LEU A 20 31.18 -6.25 12.30
C LEU A 20 32.51 -6.04 13.04
N GLY A 21 33.61 -6.59 12.52
CA GLY A 21 34.95 -6.36 13.06
C GLY A 21 35.32 -4.88 13.13
N ASP A 22 35.09 -4.13 12.05
CA ASP A 22 35.33 -2.67 12.01
C ASP A 22 34.52 -1.90 13.07
N ILE A 23 33.25 -2.29 13.27
CA ILE A 23 32.35 -1.67 14.26
C ILE A 23 32.82 -1.99 15.68
N LEU A 24 33.13 -3.26 15.96
CA LEU A 24 33.58 -3.73 17.27
C LEU A 24 34.93 -3.08 17.64
N ALA A 25 35.86 -2.93 16.70
CA ALA A 25 37.13 -2.25 16.94
C ALA A 25 36.93 -0.78 17.36
N GLN A 26 36.00 -0.07 16.71
CA GLN A 26 35.71 1.33 17.01
C GLN A 26 34.91 1.53 18.31
N GLN A 27 34.07 0.56 18.71
CA GLN A 27 33.29 0.63 19.96
C GLN A 27 34.07 0.11 21.18
N GLY A 28 34.87 -0.95 21.02
CA GLY A 28 35.70 -1.51 22.08
C GLY A 28 36.70 -0.53 22.67
N SER A 29 37.07 0.53 21.91
CA SER A 29 37.87 1.65 22.41
C SER A 29 37.17 2.50 23.49
N LYS A 30 35.89 2.29 23.79
CA LYS A 30 35.10 3.08 24.74
C LYS A 30 34.88 2.41 26.11
N ASN A 31 35.66 1.36 26.45
CA ASN A 31 35.49 0.56 27.67
C ASN A 31 34.06 0.02 27.85
N MET A 32 33.42 -0.41 26.76
CA MET A 32 32.11 -1.05 26.80
C MET A 32 32.26 -2.56 26.66
N ARG A 33 31.56 -3.33 27.50
CA ARG A 33 31.51 -4.79 27.39
C ARG A 33 30.47 -5.21 26.35
N ILE A 34 30.93 -5.85 25.28
CA ILE A 34 30.13 -6.17 24.10
C ILE A 34 30.03 -7.69 23.92
N LEU A 35 28.84 -8.19 23.61
CA LEU A 35 28.61 -9.59 23.22
C LEU A 35 28.32 -9.66 21.71
N ALA A 36 29.14 -10.38 20.96
CA ALA A 36 28.91 -10.67 19.54
C ALA A 36 28.43 -12.11 19.39
N LEU A 37 27.21 -12.30 18.88
CA LEU A 37 26.60 -13.59 18.60
C LEU A 37 26.67 -13.85 17.10
N GLN A 38 27.40 -14.89 16.68
CA GLN A 38 27.52 -15.27 15.28
C GLN A 38 26.68 -16.52 15.00
N PHE A 39 25.80 -16.46 14.00
CA PHE A 39 24.98 -17.61 13.58
C PHE A 39 25.53 -18.29 12.32
N GLU A 40 26.82 -18.06 12.06
CA GLU A 40 27.57 -18.57 10.92
C GLU A 40 29.06 -18.56 11.32
N GLN A 41 29.79 -19.65 11.10
CA GLN A 41 31.26 -19.62 11.18
C GLN A 41 31.75 -19.08 9.84
N GLY A 42 32.20 -17.83 9.80
CA GLY A 42 32.83 -17.25 8.61
C GLY A 42 34.24 -17.82 8.38
N ASP A 43 34.76 -17.70 7.15
CA ASP A 43 36.12 -18.09 6.78
C ASP A 43 37.20 -17.24 7.51
N GLU A 44 36.84 -16.02 7.94
CA GLU A 44 37.69 -15.15 8.76
C GLU A 44 37.24 -15.22 10.23
N PRO A 45 38.08 -15.70 11.16
CA PRO A 45 37.74 -15.64 12.58
C PRO A 45 37.66 -14.17 13.03
N LEU A 46 36.55 -13.78 13.66
CA LEU A 46 36.52 -12.55 14.46
C LEU A 46 37.48 -12.75 15.64
N LEU A 47 38.73 -12.35 15.46
CA LEU A 47 39.71 -12.33 16.54
C LEU A 47 39.20 -11.36 17.62
N PRO A 48 39.22 -11.74 18.91
CA PRO A 48 38.84 -10.83 19.97
C PRO A 48 39.79 -9.63 19.95
N LEU A 49 39.27 -8.49 19.50
CA LEU A 49 40.05 -7.26 19.31
C LEU A 49 40.57 -6.70 20.65
N ASN A 50 39.88 -6.99 21.77
CA ASN A 50 40.18 -6.58 23.15
C ASN A 50 39.52 -7.54 24.16
N SER A 51 39.90 -7.47 25.45
CA SER A 51 39.31 -8.27 26.56
C SER A 51 37.82 -8.04 26.81
N ASP A 52 37.27 -6.94 26.30
CA ASP A 52 35.91 -6.48 26.60
C ASP A 52 34.87 -6.99 25.58
N VAL A 53 35.31 -7.63 24.50
CA VAL A 53 34.44 -8.20 23.46
C VAL A 53 34.40 -9.73 23.61
N VAL A 54 33.22 -10.26 23.90
CA VAL A 54 32.96 -11.70 23.98
C VAL A 54 32.28 -12.13 22.69
N VAL A 55 32.86 -13.09 21.97
CA VAL A 55 32.28 -13.66 20.74
C VAL A 55 31.77 -15.07 21.03
N HIS A 56 30.53 -15.36 20.66
CA HIS A 56 29.92 -16.68 20.78
C HIS A 56 29.30 -17.09 19.45
N ALA A 57 29.63 -18.28 18.96
CA ALA A 57 29.18 -18.77 17.66
C ALA A 57 28.21 -19.94 17.79
N PHE A 58 27.16 -19.94 16.97
CA PHE A 58 26.18 -21.00 16.82
C PHE A 58 26.29 -21.61 15.41
N SER A 59 26.15 -22.93 15.31
CA SER A 59 26.09 -23.58 14.00
C SER A 59 24.72 -23.39 13.35
N VAL A 60 24.70 -23.42 12.02
CA VAL A 60 23.48 -23.24 11.22
C VAL A 60 22.48 -24.36 11.50
N GLU A 61 22.96 -25.62 11.57
CA GLU A 61 22.11 -26.79 11.81
C GLU A 61 21.43 -26.68 13.18
N ARG A 62 22.20 -26.36 14.23
CA ARG A 62 21.67 -26.23 15.58
C ARG A 62 20.64 -25.10 15.70
N THR A 63 20.86 -24.01 14.97
CA THR A 63 19.93 -22.86 14.95
C THR A 63 18.59 -23.23 14.33
N GLN A 64 18.57 -24.14 13.35
CA GLN A 64 17.36 -24.62 12.70
C GLN A 64 16.65 -25.70 13.54
N ASP A 65 17.42 -26.64 14.08
CA ASP A 65 16.89 -27.81 14.78
C ASP A 65 16.40 -27.50 16.19
N ASP A 66 17.07 -26.60 16.91
CA ASP A 66 16.75 -26.26 18.31
C ASP A 66 16.82 -24.74 18.63
N PRO A 67 15.88 -23.93 18.12
CA PRO A 67 15.83 -22.50 18.42
C PRO A 67 15.63 -22.18 19.92
N GLU A 68 14.94 -23.05 20.66
CA GLU A 68 14.69 -22.92 22.11
C GLU A 68 15.93 -23.15 22.96
N GLY A 69 16.72 -24.17 22.63
CA GLY A 69 18.03 -24.38 23.25
C GLY A 69 18.98 -23.22 22.97
N VAL A 70 19.01 -22.70 21.74
CA VAL A 70 19.83 -21.53 21.40
C VAL A 70 19.41 -20.30 22.20
N ALA A 71 18.11 -20.02 22.31
CA ALA A 71 17.63 -18.89 23.12
C ALA A 71 17.97 -19.05 24.61
N SER A 72 17.87 -20.26 25.14
CA SER A 72 18.22 -20.59 26.52
C SER A 72 19.71 -20.41 26.79
N GLU A 73 20.57 -20.80 25.84
CA GLU A 73 22.02 -20.61 25.92
C GLU A 73 22.40 -19.12 25.93
N ILE A 74 21.79 -18.31 25.05
CA ILE A 74 21.97 -16.86 25.05
C ILE A 74 21.54 -16.26 26.40
N ALA A 75 20.41 -16.72 26.96
CA ALA A 75 19.94 -16.25 28.25
C ALA A 75 20.91 -16.59 29.40
N GLN A 76 21.56 -17.76 29.34
CA GLN A 76 22.61 -18.15 30.29
C GLN A 76 23.88 -17.30 30.14
N LEU A 77 24.28 -16.96 28.92
CA LEU A 77 25.42 -16.07 28.68
C LEU A 77 25.17 -14.68 29.28
N LEU A 78 23.95 -14.17 29.15
CA LEU A 78 23.55 -12.88 29.71
C LEU A 78 23.45 -12.89 31.25
N SER A 79 23.25 -14.05 31.89
CA SER A 79 23.12 -14.16 33.34
C SER A 79 24.43 -14.45 34.09
N LYS A 80 25.44 -15.04 33.42
CA LYS A 80 26.74 -15.41 34.02
C LYS A 80 27.77 -14.27 34.09
N GLY A 81 27.53 -13.13 33.45
CA GLY A 81 28.48 -12.01 33.43
C GLY A 81 28.49 -11.21 34.74
N GLU A 82 29.63 -11.16 35.44
CA GLU A 82 29.84 -10.31 36.64
C GLU A 82 29.69 -8.80 36.33
N ASP A 83 29.87 -8.41 35.06
CA ASP A 83 29.47 -7.11 34.51
C ASP A 83 28.42 -7.32 33.41
N GLN A 84 27.27 -6.65 33.51
CA GLN A 84 26.23 -6.73 32.48
C GLN A 84 26.74 -6.19 31.14
N PHE A 85 26.56 -6.98 30.06
CA PHE A 85 26.80 -6.53 28.69
C PHE A 85 25.98 -5.26 28.41
N GLN A 86 26.62 -4.26 27.81
CA GLN A 86 25.99 -2.98 27.50
C GLN A 86 25.42 -2.97 26.09
N GLU A 87 26.00 -3.78 25.20
CA GLU A 87 25.68 -3.85 23.79
C GLU A 87 25.81 -5.28 23.26
N ILE A 88 24.87 -5.69 22.41
CA ILE A 88 24.86 -7.00 21.77
C ILE A 88 24.83 -6.81 20.26
N TRP A 89 25.70 -7.52 19.55
CA TRP A 89 25.73 -7.59 18.09
C TRP A 89 25.38 -9.00 17.64
N ILE A 90 24.41 -9.13 16.75
CA ILE A 90 24.03 -10.40 16.15
C ILE A 90 24.45 -10.40 14.69
N GLU A 91 25.40 -11.23 14.32
CA GLU A 91 25.69 -11.55 12.92
C GLU A 91 24.76 -12.69 12.48
N TRP A 92 23.76 -12.35 11.67
CA TRP A 92 22.77 -13.31 11.19
C TRP A 92 23.22 -13.98 9.89
N ASN A 93 22.94 -15.28 9.78
CA ASN A 93 23.27 -16.07 8.61
C ASN A 93 22.56 -15.55 7.34
N GLY A 94 23.30 -15.50 6.22
CA GLY A 94 22.77 -14.96 4.96
C GLY A 94 21.71 -15.81 4.26
N MET A 95 21.64 -17.10 4.59
CA MET A 95 20.76 -18.11 3.99
C MET A 95 19.57 -18.47 4.88
N LEU A 96 19.51 -17.97 6.11
CA LEU A 96 18.39 -18.22 7.02
C LEU A 96 17.32 -17.12 6.94
N PRO A 97 16.02 -17.47 6.98
CA PRO A 97 14.95 -16.47 7.00
C PRO A 97 14.97 -15.68 8.31
N TYR A 98 14.62 -14.40 8.25
CA TYR A 98 14.60 -13.54 9.44
C TYR A 98 13.59 -14.00 10.51
N SER A 99 12.53 -14.69 10.11
CA SER A 99 11.52 -15.24 11.03
C SER A 99 12.10 -16.24 12.04
N LEU A 100 13.21 -16.91 11.70
CA LEU A 100 13.90 -17.80 12.62
C LEU A 100 14.67 -17.03 13.70
N LEU A 101 15.27 -15.88 13.35
CA LEU A 101 15.84 -14.98 14.35
C LEU A 101 14.75 -14.42 15.27
N GLU A 102 13.61 -14.03 14.72
CA GLU A 102 12.46 -13.57 15.50
C GLU A 102 11.99 -14.66 16.49
N SER A 103 11.94 -15.93 16.08
CA SER A 103 11.50 -17.02 16.97
C SER A 103 12.44 -17.25 18.15
N ILE A 104 13.75 -16.98 17.99
CA ILE A 104 14.75 -17.04 19.07
C ILE A 104 14.62 -15.82 20.00
N VAL A 105 14.61 -14.61 19.45
CA VAL A 105 14.61 -13.37 20.24
C VAL A 105 13.29 -13.16 20.99
N LEU A 106 12.17 -13.62 20.44
CA LEU A 106 10.84 -13.48 21.05
C LEU A 106 10.55 -14.49 22.17
N GLN A 107 11.46 -15.44 22.43
CA GLN A 107 11.27 -16.41 23.51
C GLN A 107 11.16 -15.73 24.87
N PRO A 108 10.37 -16.27 25.81
CA PRO A 108 10.18 -15.67 27.14
C PRO A 108 11.49 -15.37 27.88
N ALA A 109 12.51 -16.22 27.70
CA ALA A 109 13.83 -16.07 28.30
C ALA A 109 14.58 -14.81 27.81
N LEU A 110 14.42 -14.43 26.54
CA LEU A 110 15.16 -13.34 25.90
C LEU A 110 14.34 -12.07 25.69
N LYS A 111 13.01 -12.19 25.57
CA LYS A 111 12.09 -11.08 25.24
C LYS A 111 12.21 -9.87 26.18
N LYS A 112 12.59 -10.10 27.45
CA LYS A 112 12.79 -9.04 28.45
C LYS A 112 14.26 -8.58 28.55
N ALA A 113 15.20 -9.40 28.08
CA ALA A 113 16.63 -9.18 28.19
C ALA A 113 17.19 -8.44 26.96
N LEU A 114 16.61 -8.66 25.78
CA LEU A 114 17.06 -8.06 24.52
C LEU A 114 16.12 -6.94 24.07
N ARG A 115 16.69 -5.85 23.56
CA ARG A 115 15.96 -4.80 22.83
C ARG A 115 16.65 -4.58 21.50
N ILE A 116 16.02 -5.04 20.40
CA ILE A 116 16.52 -4.76 19.06
C ILE A 116 16.34 -3.26 18.76
N ASP A 117 17.45 -2.55 18.58
CA ASP A 117 17.46 -1.10 18.31
C ASP A 117 17.59 -0.78 16.82
N THR A 118 18.36 -1.57 16.08
CA THR A 118 18.56 -1.36 14.64
C THR A 118 18.95 -2.66 13.95
N ILE A 119 18.28 -2.94 12.83
CA ILE A 119 18.58 -4.05 11.93
C ILE A 119 19.30 -3.47 10.71
N LEU A 120 20.56 -3.85 10.54
CA LEU A 120 21.40 -3.49 9.41
C LEU A 120 21.33 -4.57 8.35
N HIS A 121 21.30 -4.18 7.07
CA HIS A 121 21.41 -5.09 5.95
C HIS A 121 22.54 -4.65 5.04
N ILE A 122 23.60 -5.46 4.94
CA ILE A 122 24.72 -5.18 4.03
C ILE A 122 24.50 -5.90 2.71
N ALA A 123 24.74 -5.19 1.61
CA ALA A 123 24.56 -5.70 0.26
C ALA A 123 25.62 -5.17 -0.70
N ASP A 124 26.11 -6.03 -1.58
CA ASP A 124 26.90 -5.60 -2.75
C ASP A 124 25.94 -5.13 -3.86
N ALA A 125 26.02 -3.85 -4.20
CA ALA A 125 25.12 -3.23 -5.18
C ALA A 125 25.25 -3.82 -6.59
N THR A 126 26.37 -4.46 -6.93
CA THR A 126 26.59 -5.09 -8.25
C THR A 126 25.86 -6.43 -8.40
N ARG A 127 25.68 -7.16 -7.28
CA ARG A 127 25.07 -8.50 -7.26
C ARG A 127 23.65 -8.50 -6.72
N PHE A 128 23.24 -7.43 -6.03
CA PHE A 128 21.97 -7.35 -5.29
C PHE A 128 20.74 -7.71 -6.11
N GLU A 129 20.60 -7.17 -7.33
CA GLU A 129 19.43 -7.44 -8.17
C GLU A 129 19.35 -8.91 -8.58
N ARG A 130 20.50 -9.53 -8.90
CA ARG A 130 20.58 -10.95 -9.24
C ARG A 130 20.25 -11.83 -8.04
N LEU A 131 20.79 -11.49 -6.86
CA LEU A 131 20.51 -12.21 -5.62
C LEU A 131 19.03 -12.12 -5.28
N LEU A 132 18.42 -10.93 -5.34
CA LEU A 132 17.00 -10.76 -5.05
C LEU A 132 16.07 -11.63 -5.92
N MET A 133 16.48 -11.90 -7.15
CA MET A 133 15.76 -12.78 -8.07
C MET A 133 16.05 -14.28 -7.80
N ALA A 134 17.24 -14.62 -7.31
CA ALA A 134 17.71 -15.99 -7.16
C ALA A 134 17.47 -16.61 -5.77
N THR A 135 17.30 -15.79 -4.73
CA THR A 135 17.31 -16.23 -3.32
C THR A 135 15.93 -16.56 -2.75
N GLY A 136 14.90 -16.63 -3.60
CA GLY A 136 13.50 -16.73 -3.17
C GLY A 136 13.10 -15.62 -2.20
N GLY A 137 12.23 -15.95 -1.23
CA GLY A 137 11.76 -15.01 -0.20
C GLY A 137 12.76 -14.64 0.92
N ILE A 138 13.95 -15.25 0.98
CA ILE A 138 14.88 -15.10 2.13
C ILE A 138 15.46 -13.68 2.18
N LEU A 139 16.09 -13.22 1.09
CA LEU A 139 16.66 -11.88 1.02
C LEU A 139 15.59 -10.81 1.17
N GLN A 140 14.40 -11.05 0.62
CA GLN A 140 13.24 -10.16 0.78
C GLN A 140 12.81 -10.05 2.24
N SER A 141 12.78 -11.17 2.98
CA SER A 141 12.42 -11.18 4.40
C SER A 141 13.41 -10.37 5.26
N GLN A 142 14.72 -10.52 5.02
CA GLN A 142 15.76 -9.77 5.72
C GLN A 142 15.69 -8.28 5.36
N LEU A 143 15.49 -7.97 4.08
CA LEU A 143 15.39 -6.59 3.60
C LEU A 143 14.13 -5.87 4.12
N ALA A 144 13.00 -6.57 4.18
CA ALA A 144 11.73 -6.06 4.68
C ALA A 144 11.80 -5.64 6.16
N GLN A 145 12.66 -6.28 6.96
CA GLN A 145 12.82 -5.99 8.38
C GLN A 145 13.97 -5.01 8.68
N SER A 146 14.81 -4.70 7.68
CA SER A 146 15.97 -3.82 7.88
C SER A 146 15.59 -2.35 8.12
N ASP A 147 16.29 -1.69 9.04
CA ASP A 147 16.18 -0.25 9.31
C ASP A 147 17.16 0.58 8.47
N LEU A 148 18.30 -0.03 8.12
CA LEU A 148 19.38 0.57 7.36
C LEU A 148 20.01 -0.44 6.41
N VAL A 149 20.02 -0.11 5.11
CA VAL A 149 20.73 -0.86 4.07
C VAL A 149 22.05 -0.17 3.76
N ILE A 150 23.14 -0.92 3.86
CA ILE A 150 24.50 -0.49 3.53
C ILE A 150 24.85 -1.08 2.17
N LEU A 151 25.01 -0.21 1.18
CA LEU A 151 25.39 -0.61 -0.18
C LEU A 151 26.90 -0.46 -0.37
N ARG A 152 27.58 -1.59 -0.56
CA ARG A 152 28.97 -1.64 -1.03
C ARG A 152 28.99 -1.54 -2.56
N ASN A 153 30.10 -1.02 -3.10
CA ASN A 153 30.35 -0.93 -4.55
C ASN A 153 29.23 -0.24 -5.35
N PRO A 154 28.79 0.98 -4.98
CA PRO A 154 27.62 1.61 -5.58
C PRO A 154 27.82 1.88 -7.10
N PRO A 155 26.85 1.51 -7.96
CA PRO A 155 26.94 1.71 -9.39
C PRO A 155 26.74 3.19 -9.80
N ARG A 156 26.88 3.48 -11.10
CA ARG A 156 26.66 4.83 -11.66
C ARG A 156 25.26 5.37 -11.30
N GLN A 157 25.11 6.69 -11.22
CA GLN A 157 23.96 7.40 -10.64
C GLN A 157 22.56 6.97 -11.18
N ARG A 158 22.46 6.51 -12.44
CA ARG A 158 21.21 6.00 -13.03
C ARG A 158 20.83 4.62 -12.48
N GLN A 159 21.79 3.69 -12.44
CA GLN A 159 21.60 2.34 -11.89
C GLN A 159 21.36 2.41 -10.37
N PHE A 160 22.06 3.31 -9.67
CA PHE A 160 21.84 3.53 -8.25
C PHE A 160 20.42 4.01 -7.92
N ARG A 161 19.82 4.86 -8.78
CA ARG A 161 18.41 5.27 -8.65
C ARG A 161 17.45 4.10 -8.86
N ALA A 162 17.73 3.20 -9.80
CA ALA A 162 16.93 1.99 -10.02
C ALA A 162 17.03 1.04 -8.81
N LEU A 163 18.24 0.79 -8.32
CA LEU A 163 18.50 -0.04 -7.15
C LEU A 163 17.82 0.49 -5.89
N LYS A 164 17.86 1.81 -5.65
CA LYS A 164 17.12 2.45 -4.55
C LYS A 164 15.62 2.23 -4.64
N ARG A 165 15.04 2.25 -5.86
CA ARG A 165 13.62 1.96 -6.05
C ARG A 165 13.31 0.49 -5.79
N LEU A 166 14.19 -0.42 -6.20
CA LEU A 166 14.05 -1.86 -5.93
C LEU A 166 14.05 -2.15 -4.42
N ILE A 167 15.02 -1.60 -3.69
CA ILE A 167 15.12 -1.72 -2.23
C ILE A 167 13.87 -1.14 -1.55
N ARG A 168 13.45 0.07 -1.95
CA ARG A 168 12.24 0.72 -1.40
C ARG A 168 10.94 0.04 -1.80
N GLY A 169 10.94 -0.74 -2.88
CA GLY A 169 9.80 -1.59 -3.25
C GLY A 169 9.56 -2.71 -2.24
N ASN A 170 10.63 -3.22 -1.63
CA ASN A 170 10.57 -4.24 -0.58
C ASN A 170 10.41 -3.64 0.82
N ASN A 171 11.05 -2.49 1.08
CA ASN A 171 10.95 -1.77 2.34
C ASN A 171 10.87 -0.25 2.10
N PRO A 172 9.67 0.34 2.02
CA PRO A 172 9.49 1.76 1.68
C PRO A 172 10.16 2.74 2.65
N GLY A 173 10.32 2.36 3.92
CA GLY A 173 10.85 3.20 4.99
C GLY A 173 12.36 3.11 5.19
N VAL A 174 13.04 2.17 4.52
CA VAL A 174 14.44 1.87 4.81
C VAL A 174 15.39 3.01 4.46
N ARG A 175 16.34 3.26 5.37
CA ARG A 175 17.46 4.17 5.10
C ARG A 175 18.47 3.45 4.23
N ILE A 176 19.00 4.13 3.21
CA ILE A 176 20.00 3.55 2.31
C ILE A 176 21.25 4.42 2.36
N THR A 177 22.38 3.83 2.74
CA THR A 177 23.66 4.51 2.87
C THR A 177 24.75 3.81 2.07
N THR A 178 25.72 4.60 1.64
CA THR A 178 27.00 4.13 1.06
C THR A 178 28.18 4.63 1.90
N SER A 179 27.91 5.25 3.06
CA SER A 179 28.92 5.78 3.97
C SER A 179 29.62 4.66 4.73
N ALA A 180 30.90 4.86 5.05
CA ALA A 180 31.72 3.96 5.86
C ALA A 180 32.27 4.68 7.12
N GLY A 181 32.82 3.91 8.06
CA GLY A 181 33.48 4.43 9.27
C GLY A 181 32.59 5.25 10.19
N ALA A 182 33.11 6.36 10.72
CA ALA A 182 32.41 7.19 11.71
C ALA A 182 31.05 7.74 11.23
N GLN A 183 30.89 8.00 9.92
CA GLN A 183 29.60 8.42 9.36
C GLN A 183 28.56 7.31 9.39
N LEU A 184 28.98 6.06 9.19
CA LEU A 184 28.11 4.90 9.31
C LEU A 184 27.66 4.72 10.76
N LEU A 185 28.59 4.74 11.73
CA LEU A 185 28.26 4.63 13.16
C LEU A 185 27.24 5.69 13.59
N ARG A 186 27.42 6.96 13.18
CA ARG A 186 26.43 8.02 13.47
C ARG A 186 25.03 7.72 12.93
N GLN A 187 24.89 6.95 11.85
CA GLN A 187 23.59 6.57 11.30
C GLN A 187 22.99 5.35 11.99
N VAL A 188 23.84 4.38 12.37
CA VAL A 188 23.46 3.18 13.12
C VAL A 188 22.93 3.56 14.50
N PHE A 189 23.71 4.32 15.28
CA PHE A 189 23.34 4.75 16.64
C PHE A 189 22.40 5.96 16.67
N ARG A 190 21.98 6.48 15.50
CA ARG A 190 20.95 7.51 15.47
C ARG A 190 19.64 6.86 15.83
N SER A 191 19.03 7.23 16.95
CA SER A 191 17.64 6.91 17.24
C SER A 191 16.75 7.83 16.37
N PRO A 192 16.20 7.37 15.23
CA PRO A 192 15.17 8.19 14.59
C PRO A 192 13.99 8.31 15.57
N LEU A 193 13.43 9.52 15.72
CA LEU A 193 12.09 9.66 16.32
C LEU A 193 11.18 8.60 15.71
N HIS A 194 10.49 7.83 16.55
CA HIS A 194 9.59 6.76 16.12
C HIS A 194 8.66 7.28 15.02
N PRO A 195 8.40 6.52 13.94
CA PRO A 195 7.61 6.99 12.81
C PRO A 195 6.24 7.53 13.22
N VAL A 196 5.62 6.92 14.23
CA VAL A 196 4.37 7.41 14.84
C VAL A 196 4.58 8.77 15.50
N THR A 197 5.64 8.97 16.28
CA THR A 197 5.97 10.26 16.93
C THR A 197 6.25 11.36 15.91
N ARG A 198 6.92 11.04 14.80
CA ARG A 198 7.12 11.99 13.71
C ARG A 198 5.81 12.34 13.04
N ALA A 199 4.98 11.34 12.74
CA ALA A 199 3.67 11.56 12.13
C ALA A 199 2.75 12.39 13.04
N THR A 200 2.74 12.14 14.36
CA THR A 200 1.95 12.91 15.31
C THR A 200 2.47 14.34 15.46
N LEU A 201 3.78 14.57 15.49
CA LEU A 201 4.36 15.92 15.50
C LEU A 201 4.05 16.68 14.21
N LEU A 202 4.16 16.04 13.05
CA LEU A 202 3.85 16.65 11.75
C LEU A 202 2.36 16.97 11.64
N LEU A 203 1.49 16.05 12.03
CA LEU A 203 0.04 16.25 12.02
C LEU A 203 -0.36 17.34 13.02
N GLY A 204 0.18 17.29 14.24
CA GLY A 204 -0.04 18.30 15.28
C GLY A 204 0.45 19.68 14.85
N GLY A 205 1.62 19.76 14.21
CA GLY A 205 2.16 21.00 13.65
C GLY A 205 1.31 21.54 12.50
N ALA A 206 0.83 20.67 11.60
CA ALA A 206 -0.05 21.07 10.51
C ALA A 206 -1.41 21.57 11.01
N VAL A 207 -2.01 20.91 12.00
CA VAL A 207 -3.26 21.35 12.65
C VAL A 207 -3.04 22.66 13.38
N PHE A 208 -1.95 22.80 14.14
CA PHE A 208 -1.61 24.04 14.84
C PHE A 208 -1.42 25.22 13.87
N LEU A 209 -0.68 25.02 12.78
CA LEU A 209 -0.51 26.02 11.72
C LEU A 209 -1.84 26.38 11.07
N ALA A 210 -2.68 25.39 10.76
CA ALA A 210 -4.00 25.63 10.17
C ALA A 210 -4.91 26.44 11.10
N LEU A 211 -4.90 26.15 12.41
CA LEU A 211 -5.66 26.91 13.41
C LEU A 211 -5.10 28.32 13.61
N ALA A 212 -3.77 28.46 13.72
CA ALA A 212 -3.10 29.74 13.93
C ALA A 212 -3.25 30.71 12.75
N PHE A 213 -3.23 30.19 11.52
CA PHE A 213 -3.43 31.00 10.30
C PHE A 213 -4.89 31.13 9.87
N SER A 214 -5.82 30.39 10.47
CA SER A 214 -7.25 30.45 10.12
C SER A 214 -7.85 31.87 10.12
N PRO A 215 -7.62 32.77 11.13
CA PRO A 215 -8.19 34.11 11.09
C PRO A 215 -7.60 34.98 9.97
N HIS A 216 -6.33 34.78 9.64
CA HIS A 216 -5.64 35.56 8.61
C HIS A 216 -6.05 35.13 7.18
N LEU A 217 -6.28 33.83 6.99
CA LEU A 217 -6.77 33.26 5.73
C LEU A 217 -8.24 33.61 5.48
N GLN A 218 -9.06 33.67 6.54
CA GLN A 218 -10.44 34.15 6.44
C GLN A 218 -10.49 35.63 6.02
N GLY A 219 -9.54 36.45 6.49
CA GLY A 219 -9.37 37.83 6.03
C GLY A 219 -9.03 37.97 4.53
N LEU A 220 -8.50 36.91 3.89
CA LEU A 220 -8.21 36.84 2.45
C LEU A 220 -9.36 36.24 1.62
N GLY A 221 -10.53 35.97 2.24
CA GLY A 221 -11.68 35.37 1.58
C GLY A 221 -11.58 33.85 1.35
N ILE A 222 -10.61 33.17 1.98
CA ILE A 222 -10.46 31.71 1.86
C ILE A 222 -11.35 31.02 2.91
N PRO A 223 -12.31 30.16 2.53
CA PRO A 223 -13.25 29.55 3.48
C PRO A 223 -12.63 28.33 4.19
N VAL A 224 -11.62 28.56 5.05
CA VAL A 224 -10.84 27.50 5.72
C VAL A 224 -11.72 26.49 6.45
N ASN A 225 -12.78 26.95 7.13
CA ASN A 225 -13.68 26.09 7.88
C ASN A 225 -14.45 25.11 6.95
N ASN A 226 -14.87 25.57 5.77
CA ASN A 226 -15.55 24.71 4.80
C ASN A 226 -14.60 23.66 4.24
N ILE A 227 -13.36 24.04 3.94
CA ILE A 227 -12.32 23.13 3.46
C ILE A 227 -12.02 22.05 4.50
N VAL A 228 -11.83 22.43 5.77
CA VAL A 228 -11.54 21.49 6.86
C VAL A 228 -12.72 20.56 7.11
N ASN A 229 -13.94 21.08 7.17
CA ASN A 229 -15.14 20.27 7.40
C ASN A 229 -15.40 19.29 6.25
N ALA A 230 -15.29 19.75 4.99
CA ALA A 230 -15.43 18.89 3.82
C ALA A 230 -14.34 17.82 3.77
N PHE A 231 -13.09 18.18 4.05
CA PHE A 231 -11.97 17.24 4.11
C PHE A 231 -12.16 16.18 5.19
N LEU A 232 -12.45 16.59 6.42
CA LEU A 232 -12.64 15.67 7.54
C LEU A 232 -13.86 14.78 7.33
N GLY A 233 -14.97 15.34 6.82
CA GLY A 233 -16.16 14.57 6.45
C GLY A 233 -15.85 13.48 5.41
N MET A 234 -15.16 13.84 4.32
CA MET A 234 -14.74 12.88 3.30
C MET A 234 -13.81 11.80 3.86
N LEU A 235 -12.84 12.15 4.72
CA LEU A 235 -11.95 11.18 5.34
C LEU A 235 -12.69 10.23 6.28
N LEU A 236 -13.52 10.75 7.17
CA LEU A 236 -14.27 9.96 8.14
C LEU A 236 -15.23 8.98 7.44
N GLN A 237 -15.80 9.38 6.30
CA GLN A 237 -16.65 8.52 5.49
C GLN A 237 -15.84 7.50 4.68
N ALA A 238 -14.74 7.91 4.01
CA ALA A 238 -14.01 7.05 3.10
C ALA A 238 -13.13 5.99 3.80
N LEU A 239 -12.61 6.28 5.00
CA LEU A 239 -11.71 5.38 5.72
C LEU A 239 -12.36 4.01 6.08
N PRO A 240 -13.57 3.94 6.65
CA PRO A 240 -14.24 2.67 6.92
C PRO A 240 -14.44 1.83 5.65
N PHE A 241 -14.87 2.46 4.56
CA PHE A 241 -15.08 1.74 3.31
C PHE A 241 -13.77 1.30 2.65
N LEU A 242 -12.73 2.13 2.70
CA LEU A 242 -11.40 1.75 2.25
C LEU A 242 -10.90 0.53 3.03
N LEU A 243 -11.09 0.51 4.36
CA LEU A 243 -10.68 -0.61 5.20
C LEU A 243 -11.40 -1.91 4.80
N ILE A 244 -12.71 -1.83 4.52
CA ILE A 244 -13.48 -2.97 4.00
C ILE A 244 -12.94 -3.42 2.63
N GLY A 245 -12.71 -2.48 1.71
CA GLY A 245 -12.19 -2.79 0.37
C GLY A 245 -10.81 -3.44 0.40
N VAL A 246 -9.92 -2.97 1.26
CA VAL A 246 -8.57 -3.53 1.46
C VAL A 246 -8.62 -4.89 2.14
N SER A 247 -9.53 -5.06 3.10
CA SER A 247 -9.79 -6.35 3.74
C SER A 247 -10.29 -7.37 2.71
N LEU A 248 -11.28 -7.00 1.90
CA LEU A 248 -11.81 -7.86 0.85
C LEU A 248 -10.74 -8.18 -0.21
N SER A 249 -9.98 -7.18 -0.64
CA SER A 249 -8.84 -7.34 -1.54
C SER A 249 -7.81 -8.34 -1.02
N SER A 250 -7.44 -8.23 0.26
CA SER A 250 -6.48 -9.11 0.93
C SER A 250 -7.04 -10.52 1.12
N ALA A 251 -8.34 -10.64 1.40
CA ALA A 251 -9.02 -11.93 1.48
C ALA A 251 -9.01 -12.65 0.12
N ILE A 252 -9.29 -11.90 -0.95
CA ILE A 252 -9.20 -12.41 -2.33
C ILE A 252 -7.75 -12.86 -2.63
N GLN A 253 -6.73 -12.11 -2.20
CA GLN A 253 -5.33 -12.49 -2.43
C GLN A 253 -4.89 -13.74 -1.65
N ILE A 254 -5.36 -13.94 -0.42
CA ILE A 254 -4.79 -14.96 0.47
C ILE A 254 -5.66 -16.21 0.61
N PHE A 255 -6.99 -16.06 0.63
CA PHE A 255 -7.90 -17.18 0.86
C PHE A 255 -8.43 -17.82 -0.42
N ILE A 256 -8.43 -17.09 -1.55
CA ILE A 256 -8.95 -17.61 -2.82
C ILE A 256 -7.76 -18.08 -3.67
N PRO A 257 -7.52 -19.37 -3.91
CA PRO A 257 -6.44 -19.81 -4.78
C PRO A 257 -6.73 -19.47 -6.26
N ARG A 258 -5.70 -19.29 -7.09
CA ARG A 258 -5.88 -18.86 -8.50
C ARG A 258 -6.72 -19.87 -9.29
N GLU A 259 -6.53 -21.15 -9.03
CA GLU A 259 -7.22 -22.25 -9.69
C GLU A 259 -8.73 -22.23 -9.39
N SER A 260 -9.12 -21.79 -8.19
CA SER A 260 -10.55 -21.64 -7.84
C SER A 260 -11.19 -20.48 -8.59
N LEU A 261 -10.44 -19.39 -8.79
CA LEU A 261 -10.90 -18.24 -9.55
C LEU A 261 -11.07 -18.59 -11.03
N GLU A 262 -10.12 -19.32 -11.61
CA GLU A 262 -10.21 -19.85 -12.98
C GLU A 262 -11.34 -20.85 -13.15
N LYS A 263 -11.58 -21.72 -12.17
CA LYS A 263 -12.65 -22.74 -12.20
C LYS A 263 -14.05 -22.13 -12.08
N HIS A 264 -14.24 -21.10 -11.25
CA HIS A 264 -15.53 -20.43 -11.07
C HIS A 264 -15.80 -19.36 -12.13
N MET A 265 -14.76 -18.85 -12.81
CA MET A 265 -14.97 -17.92 -13.91
C MET A 265 -15.61 -18.65 -15.11
N PRO A 266 -16.73 -18.12 -15.66
CA PRO A 266 -17.31 -18.67 -16.88
C PRO A 266 -16.31 -18.62 -18.04
N LYS A 267 -16.24 -19.70 -18.83
CA LYS A 267 -15.35 -19.79 -20.00
C LYS A 267 -15.76 -18.84 -21.13
N SER A 268 -17.04 -18.47 -21.21
CA SER A 268 -17.53 -17.52 -22.21
C SER A 268 -17.34 -16.08 -21.72
N PHE A 269 -16.90 -15.19 -22.60
CA PHE A 269 -16.69 -13.78 -22.26
C PHE A 269 -17.96 -13.10 -21.74
N PHE A 270 -19.11 -13.36 -22.38
CA PHE A 270 -20.40 -12.83 -21.94
C PHE A 270 -20.83 -13.37 -20.58
N GLY A 271 -20.59 -14.66 -20.32
CA GLY A 271 -20.81 -15.24 -18.99
C GLY A 271 -19.92 -14.57 -17.93
N GLY A 272 -18.65 -14.31 -18.26
CA GLY A 272 -17.73 -13.59 -17.39
C GLY A 272 -18.19 -12.16 -17.09
N MET A 273 -18.70 -11.42 -18.08
CA MET A 273 -19.25 -10.08 -17.85
C MET A 273 -20.47 -10.11 -16.93
N LEU A 274 -21.39 -11.06 -17.14
CA LEU A 274 -22.56 -11.24 -16.28
C LEU A 274 -22.15 -11.59 -14.84
N PHE A 275 -21.17 -12.49 -14.69
CA PHE A 275 -20.64 -12.86 -13.38
C PHE A 275 -20.04 -11.66 -12.65
N MET A 276 -19.31 -10.78 -13.36
CA MET A 276 -18.73 -9.56 -12.77
C MET A 276 -19.77 -8.51 -12.43
N LEU A 277 -20.82 -8.36 -13.25
CA LEU A 277 -21.96 -7.50 -12.93
C LEU A 277 -22.68 -7.98 -11.66
N LEU A 278 -23.00 -9.28 -11.58
CA LEU A 278 -23.65 -9.87 -10.40
C LEU A 278 -22.78 -9.74 -9.16
N SER A 279 -21.47 -9.95 -9.30
CA SER A 279 -20.52 -9.75 -8.20
C SER A 279 -20.52 -8.29 -7.72
N GLY A 280 -20.62 -7.32 -8.63
CA GLY A 280 -20.75 -5.90 -8.27
C GLY A 280 -22.05 -5.54 -7.57
N LEU A 281 -23.13 -6.27 -7.84
CA LEU A 281 -24.42 -6.11 -7.16
C LEU A 281 -24.42 -6.74 -5.76
N ILE A 282 -23.83 -7.92 -5.62
CA ILE A 282 -23.83 -8.72 -4.39
C ILE A 282 -22.82 -8.18 -3.38
N LEU A 283 -21.65 -7.72 -3.85
CA LEU A 283 -20.62 -7.15 -2.99
C LEU A 283 -20.93 -5.66 -2.81
N PRO A 284 -21.31 -5.19 -1.60
CA PRO A 284 -21.65 -3.79 -1.35
C PRO A 284 -20.39 -2.92 -1.30
N VAL A 285 -19.70 -2.85 -2.43
CA VAL A 285 -18.45 -2.14 -2.63
C VAL A 285 -18.79 -0.75 -3.13
N CYS A 286 -18.40 0.27 -2.37
CA CYS A 286 -18.50 1.65 -2.84
C CYS A 286 -17.30 2.00 -3.73
N ASP A 287 -17.32 3.19 -4.30
CA ASP A 287 -16.28 3.74 -5.17
C ASP A 287 -14.87 3.63 -4.56
N CYS A 288 -14.71 3.96 -3.26
CA CYS A 288 -13.45 3.86 -2.53
C CYS A 288 -12.94 2.41 -2.36
N ALA A 289 -13.87 1.48 -2.15
CA ALA A 289 -13.55 0.06 -1.96
C ALA A 289 -13.30 -0.67 -3.29
N SER A 290 -13.83 -0.13 -4.40
CA SER A 290 -13.73 -0.75 -5.73
C SER A 290 -12.30 -0.77 -6.26
N VAL A 291 -11.49 0.25 -5.95
CA VAL A 291 -10.10 0.38 -6.44
C VAL A 291 -9.18 -0.74 -5.95
N PRO A 292 -9.04 -1.04 -4.63
CA PRO A 292 -8.19 -2.13 -4.17
C PRO A 292 -8.69 -3.49 -4.66
N VAL A 293 -10.01 -3.72 -4.68
CA VAL A 293 -10.60 -4.97 -5.18
C VAL A 293 -10.31 -5.16 -6.67
N PHE A 294 -10.50 -4.13 -7.49
CA PHE A 294 -10.16 -4.14 -8.92
C PHE A 294 -8.67 -4.43 -9.14
N ARG A 295 -7.79 -3.76 -8.39
CA ARG A 295 -6.33 -3.99 -8.46
C ARG A 295 -5.97 -5.43 -8.08
N SER A 296 -6.64 -5.99 -7.09
CA SER A 296 -6.44 -7.37 -6.63
C SER A 296 -6.89 -8.39 -7.67
N MET A 297 -8.07 -8.21 -8.26
CA MET A 297 -8.58 -9.05 -9.34
C MET A 297 -7.62 -9.09 -10.53
N VAL A 298 -7.14 -7.93 -10.99
CA VAL A 298 -6.18 -7.85 -12.10
C VAL A 298 -4.85 -8.52 -11.73
N ARG A 299 -4.35 -8.32 -10.49
CA ARG A 299 -3.14 -9.01 -10.00
C ARG A 299 -3.32 -10.54 -9.93
N LYS A 300 -4.52 -11.00 -9.62
CA LYS A 300 -4.86 -12.42 -9.51
C LYS A 300 -5.09 -13.13 -10.85
N GLY A 301 -5.02 -12.40 -11.96
CA GLY A 301 -5.16 -12.95 -13.31
C GLY A 301 -6.57 -12.84 -13.90
N VAL A 302 -7.52 -12.15 -13.25
CA VAL A 302 -8.82 -11.86 -13.88
C VAL A 302 -8.59 -11.05 -15.15
N PRO A 303 -9.17 -11.45 -16.29
CA PRO A 303 -9.04 -10.70 -17.54
C PRO A 303 -9.46 -9.24 -17.35
N LEU A 304 -8.58 -8.31 -17.72
CA LEU A 304 -8.78 -6.87 -17.55
C LEU A 304 -10.17 -6.38 -18.00
N PRO A 305 -10.73 -6.79 -19.15
CA PRO A 305 -12.02 -6.28 -19.58
C PRO A 305 -13.17 -6.69 -18.63
N LEU A 306 -13.05 -7.84 -17.96
CA LEU A 306 -14.03 -8.30 -16.97
C LEU A 306 -13.87 -7.55 -15.64
N ALA A 307 -12.63 -7.33 -15.21
CA ALA A 307 -12.34 -6.53 -14.03
C ALA A 307 -12.84 -5.07 -14.20
N VAL A 308 -12.74 -4.51 -15.41
CA VAL A 308 -13.29 -3.19 -15.75
C VAL A 308 -14.82 -3.15 -15.62
N VAL A 309 -15.52 -4.21 -16.04
CA VAL A 309 -16.98 -4.34 -15.86
C VAL A 309 -17.34 -4.29 -14.38
N PHE A 310 -16.64 -5.06 -13.54
CA PHE A 310 -16.83 -5.02 -12.08
C PHE A 310 -16.59 -3.61 -11.52
N PHE A 311 -15.47 -2.99 -11.86
CA PHE A 311 -15.09 -1.66 -11.36
C PHE A 311 -16.12 -0.59 -11.71
N ALA A 312 -16.60 -0.56 -12.95
CA ALA A 312 -17.58 0.43 -13.40
C ALA A 312 -18.99 0.17 -12.87
N ALA A 313 -19.39 -1.10 -12.72
CA ALA A 313 -20.74 -1.45 -12.29
C ALA A 313 -20.93 -1.33 -10.77
N ALA A 314 -20.00 -1.88 -9.98
CA ALA A 314 -20.14 -2.04 -8.54
C ALA A 314 -20.62 -0.77 -7.80
N PRO A 315 -20.02 0.42 -7.99
CA PRO A 315 -20.46 1.61 -7.26
C PRO A 315 -21.78 2.21 -7.77
N VAL A 316 -22.22 1.88 -9.00
CA VAL A 316 -23.44 2.44 -9.61
C VAL A 316 -24.68 1.59 -9.30
N ILE A 317 -24.54 0.27 -9.34
CA ILE A 317 -25.65 -0.67 -9.08
C ILE A 317 -25.72 -1.12 -7.62
N ASN A 318 -24.86 -0.56 -6.76
CA ASN A 318 -24.85 -0.87 -5.33
C ASN A 318 -26.25 -0.64 -4.72
N PRO A 319 -26.82 -1.62 -3.99
CA PRO A 319 -28.15 -1.48 -3.39
C PRO A 319 -28.30 -0.23 -2.51
N VAL A 320 -27.25 0.15 -1.76
CA VAL A 320 -27.26 1.34 -0.92
C VAL A 320 -27.39 2.62 -1.75
N VAL A 321 -26.73 2.66 -2.91
CA VAL A 321 -26.74 3.80 -3.84
C VAL A 321 -28.07 3.89 -4.59
N LEU A 322 -28.64 2.76 -4.99
CA LEU A 322 -29.96 2.72 -5.63
C LEU A 322 -31.07 3.14 -4.65
N LEU A 323 -31.00 2.70 -3.39
CA LEU A 323 -31.93 3.12 -2.33
C LEU A 323 -31.79 4.60 -2.00
N SER A 324 -30.56 5.14 -1.90
CA SER A 324 -30.36 6.57 -1.66
C SER A 324 -30.87 7.42 -2.82
N THR A 325 -30.72 6.94 -4.05
CA THR A 325 -31.30 7.58 -5.25
C THR A 325 -32.82 7.61 -5.19
N HIS A 326 -33.42 6.47 -4.85
CA HIS A 326 -34.87 6.37 -4.73
C HIS A 326 -35.43 7.34 -3.68
N TYR A 327 -34.78 7.42 -2.51
CA TYR A 327 -35.18 8.34 -1.44
C TYR A 327 -34.98 9.81 -1.84
N ALA A 328 -33.84 10.16 -2.42
CA ALA A 328 -33.53 11.54 -2.81
C ALA A 328 -34.50 12.09 -3.87
N PHE A 329 -34.97 11.25 -4.80
CA PHE A 329 -35.91 11.65 -5.86
C PHE A 329 -37.38 11.41 -5.49
N GLY A 330 -37.71 11.31 -4.19
CA GLY A 330 -39.10 11.25 -3.72
C GLY A 330 -39.84 9.97 -4.12
N GLY A 331 -39.12 8.85 -4.27
CA GLY A 331 -39.69 7.56 -4.64
C GLY A 331 -39.79 7.31 -6.16
N ASP A 332 -39.15 8.11 -6.99
CA ASP A 332 -39.18 7.92 -8.45
C ASP A 332 -38.33 6.72 -8.90
N TRP A 333 -38.99 5.59 -9.18
CA TRP A 333 -38.36 4.39 -9.71
C TRP A 333 -37.77 4.59 -11.11
N LYS A 334 -38.28 5.53 -11.92
CA LYS A 334 -37.74 5.79 -13.25
C LYS A 334 -36.30 6.27 -13.14
N MET A 335 -36.03 7.16 -12.19
CA MET A 335 -34.68 7.69 -11.96
C MET A 335 -33.72 6.59 -11.49
N THR A 336 -34.13 5.80 -10.49
CA THR A 336 -33.31 4.72 -9.93
C THR A 336 -33.00 3.63 -10.97
N LEU A 337 -34.01 3.18 -11.73
CA LEU A 337 -33.83 2.17 -12.76
C LEU A 337 -33.01 2.70 -13.95
N SER A 338 -33.18 3.97 -14.31
CA SER A 338 -32.33 4.61 -15.33
C SER A 338 -30.88 4.63 -14.88
N ARG A 339 -30.59 5.00 -13.62
CA ARG A 339 -29.24 4.94 -13.04
C ARG A 339 -28.61 3.56 -13.12
N ALA A 340 -29.34 2.52 -12.71
CA ALA A 340 -28.88 1.15 -12.82
C ALA A 340 -28.66 0.74 -14.29
N GLY A 341 -29.62 1.04 -15.16
CA GLY A 341 -29.58 0.68 -16.58
C GLY A 341 -28.41 1.30 -17.33
N PHE A 342 -28.20 2.62 -17.18
CA PHE A 342 -27.05 3.31 -17.75
C PHE A 342 -25.73 2.80 -17.18
N GLY A 343 -25.66 2.57 -15.86
CA GLY A 343 -24.48 2.00 -15.21
C GLY A 343 -24.08 0.64 -15.80
N VAL A 344 -25.05 -0.27 -15.95
CA VAL A 344 -24.84 -1.59 -16.56
C VAL A 344 -24.42 -1.45 -18.02
N LEU A 345 -25.11 -0.61 -18.80
CA LEU A 345 -24.82 -0.38 -20.21
C LEU A 345 -23.37 0.12 -20.41
N ILE A 346 -22.96 1.11 -19.62
CA ILE A 346 -21.61 1.68 -19.69
C ILE A 346 -20.56 0.64 -19.25
N ALA A 347 -20.81 -0.11 -18.17
CA ALA A 347 -19.90 -1.15 -17.71
C ALA A 347 -19.68 -2.23 -18.79
N LEU A 348 -20.75 -2.71 -19.42
CA LEU A 348 -20.68 -3.69 -20.52
C LEU A 348 -19.97 -3.13 -21.74
N ALA A 349 -20.28 -1.89 -22.14
CA ALA A 349 -19.61 -1.22 -23.26
C ALA A 349 -18.10 -1.08 -23.01
N LEU A 350 -17.69 -0.69 -21.80
CA LEU A 350 -16.28 -0.65 -21.41
C LEU A 350 -15.64 -2.02 -21.50
N GLY A 351 -16.27 -3.07 -20.97
CA GLY A 351 -15.78 -4.45 -21.09
C GLY A 351 -15.56 -4.89 -22.54
N ILE A 352 -16.51 -4.60 -23.42
CA ILE A 352 -16.39 -4.92 -24.86
C ILE A 352 -15.24 -4.12 -25.50
N ILE A 353 -15.14 -2.81 -25.23
CA ILE A 353 -14.09 -1.96 -25.81
C ILE A 353 -12.70 -2.39 -25.34
N PHE A 354 -12.52 -2.71 -24.06
CA PHE A 354 -11.24 -3.19 -23.53
C PHE A 354 -10.88 -4.59 -24.04
N ARG A 355 -11.87 -5.42 -24.40
CA ARG A 355 -11.64 -6.68 -25.12
C ARG A 355 -11.18 -6.44 -26.56
N LEU A 356 -11.84 -5.55 -27.29
CA LEU A 356 -11.53 -5.26 -28.69
C LEU A 356 -10.23 -4.49 -28.87
N ARG A 357 -9.87 -3.64 -27.91
CA ARG A 357 -8.65 -2.83 -27.92
C ARG A 357 -7.88 -3.02 -26.62
N PRO A 358 -7.25 -4.19 -26.41
CA PRO A 358 -6.45 -4.42 -25.22
C PRO A 358 -5.31 -3.40 -25.12
N PRO A 359 -4.90 -3.00 -23.91
CA PRO A 359 -3.71 -2.18 -23.72
C PRO A 359 -2.47 -2.95 -24.18
N LYS A 360 -1.56 -2.26 -24.90
CA LYS A 360 -0.33 -2.84 -25.47
C LYS A 360 0.77 -3.06 -24.42
N ASP A 361 0.77 -2.25 -23.36
CA ASP A 361 1.74 -2.28 -22.27
C ASP A 361 1.16 -3.01 -21.05
N SER A 362 2.03 -3.48 -20.15
CA SER A 362 1.61 -3.95 -18.82
C SER A 362 0.80 -2.86 -18.12
N VAL A 363 -0.38 -3.21 -17.62
CA VAL A 363 -1.37 -2.25 -17.10
C VAL A 363 -1.07 -1.86 -15.66
N LEU A 364 -0.53 -2.79 -14.88
CA LEU A 364 -0.10 -2.58 -13.51
C LEU A 364 1.23 -1.80 -13.47
N SER A 365 1.29 -0.75 -12.64
CA SER A 365 2.48 0.06 -12.43
C SER A 365 3.40 -0.61 -11.40
N GLY A 366 4.38 -1.33 -11.91
CA GLY A 366 5.37 -2.12 -11.16
C GLY A 366 5.93 -3.15 -12.13
N ASN A 367 7.24 -3.45 -12.08
CA ASN A 367 7.92 -4.29 -13.06
C ASN A 367 7.10 -5.56 -13.37
N GLY A 368 6.50 -5.59 -14.56
CA GLY A 368 5.96 -6.80 -15.16
C GLY A 368 7.13 -7.70 -15.52
N SER A 369 7.41 -8.67 -14.67
CA SER A 369 8.14 -9.90 -14.97
C SER A 369 7.59 -10.94 -14.00
N GLY A 370 7.35 -12.16 -14.49
CA GLY A 370 6.47 -13.16 -13.87
C GLY A 370 6.71 -13.42 -12.38
N ALA A 371 5.65 -13.88 -11.70
CA ALA A 371 5.72 -14.45 -10.35
C ALA A 371 6.43 -13.58 -9.29
N ILE A 372 6.25 -12.25 -9.32
CA ILE A 372 6.74 -11.38 -8.24
C ILE A 372 5.85 -11.59 -7.02
N ALA A 373 6.32 -12.49 -6.19
CA ALA A 373 6.18 -12.59 -4.75
C ALA A 373 5.54 -11.34 -4.15
N CYS A 374 4.42 -11.56 -3.47
CA CYS A 374 3.92 -10.64 -2.48
C CYS A 374 5.10 -10.17 -1.60
N ALA A 375 5.19 -8.88 -1.27
CA ALA A 375 6.14 -8.35 -0.27
C ALA A 375 6.00 -9.02 1.12
N CYS A 376 5.04 -9.94 1.26
CA CYS A 376 4.82 -10.85 2.37
C CYS A 376 5.56 -12.21 2.26
N GLY A 377 6.35 -12.47 1.20
CA GLY A 377 7.10 -13.72 1.03
C GLY A 377 6.23 -14.92 0.65
N CYS A 378 5.02 -14.70 0.13
CA CYS A 378 4.19 -15.79 -0.39
C CYS A 378 4.65 -16.15 -1.81
N GLU A 379 5.61 -17.06 -1.90
CA GLU A 379 5.75 -17.92 -3.07
C GLU A 379 4.47 -18.78 -3.18
N GLU A 380 3.93 -18.86 -4.39
CA GLU A 380 3.03 -19.96 -4.76
C GLU A 380 3.85 -21.25 -4.60
N ASP A 381 3.40 -22.15 -3.72
CA ASP A 381 3.88 -23.52 -3.52
C ASP A 381 5.01 -23.86 -2.52
N ALA A 382 5.44 -22.98 -1.60
CA ALA A 382 6.44 -23.38 -0.58
C ALA A 382 6.13 -22.92 0.86
N LEU A 383 5.27 -23.69 1.56
CA LEU A 383 5.39 -24.06 2.99
C LEU A 383 4.19 -24.97 3.35
N PRO A 384 4.33 -26.30 3.28
CA PRO A 384 3.33 -27.21 3.83
C PRO A 384 3.22 -26.94 5.34
N GLY A 385 2.03 -26.55 5.83
CA GLY A 385 1.78 -26.46 7.27
C GLY A 385 1.56 -25.05 7.86
N ILE A 386 1.37 -23.99 7.05
CA ILE A 386 0.90 -22.71 7.60
C ILE A 386 -0.53 -22.89 8.14
N GLY A 387 -0.65 -23.06 9.45
CA GLY A 387 -1.94 -23.12 10.14
C GLY A 387 -2.77 -21.85 9.94
N PHE A 388 -4.05 -21.90 10.30
CA PHE A 388 -4.99 -20.78 10.13
C PHE A 388 -4.45 -19.44 10.69
N ARG A 389 -3.68 -19.48 11.78
CA ARG A 389 -3.04 -18.31 12.39
C ARG A 389 -2.02 -17.63 11.47
N GLY A 390 -1.23 -18.38 10.72
CA GLY A 390 -0.26 -17.81 9.77
C GLY A 390 -0.95 -17.19 8.56
N LYS A 391 -2.03 -17.80 8.05
CA LYS A 391 -2.87 -17.20 7.00
C LYS A 391 -3.54 -15.90 7.47
N LEU A 392 -4.04 -15.87 8.72
CA LEU A 392 -4.62 -14.67 9.30
C LEU A 392 -3.58 -13.55 9.49
N LEU A 393 -2.36 -13.89 9.94
CA LEU A 393 -1.28 -12.91 10.07
C LEU A 393 -0.84 -12.37 8.70
N ALA A 394 -0.72 -13.24 7.69
CA ALA A 394 -0.45 -12.83 6.31
C ALA A 394 -1.55 -11.90 5.78
N PHE A 395 -2.82 -12.20 6.10
CA PHE A 395 -3.96 -11.37 5.76
C PHE A 395 -3.85 -9.97 6.37
N LEU A 396 -3.58 -9.88 7.67
CA LEU A 396 -3.42 -8.60 8.35
C LEU A 396 -2.24 -7.80 7.81
N ARG A 397 -1.10 -8.45 7.54
CA ARG A 397 0.10 -7.78 7.00
C ARG A 397 -0.15 -7.26 5.57
N HIS A 398 -0.79 -8.05 4.72
CA HIS A 398 -1.15 -7.62 3.36
C HIS A 398 -2.17 -6.47 3.40
N ALA A 399 -3.21 -6.59 4.23
CA ALA A 399 -4.21 -5.54 4.40
C ALA A 399 -3.59 -4.23 4.91
N GLN A 400 -2.68 -4.31 5.87
CA GLN A 400 -1.95 -3.13 6.35
C GLN A 400 -1.14 -2.47 5.22
N ALA A 401 -0.35 -3.24 4.48
CA ALA A 401 0.47 -2.72 3.39
C ALA A 401 -0.37 -2.06 2.28
N GLU A 402 -1.48 -2.70 1.90
CA GLU A 402 -2.39 -2.18 0.89
C GLU A 402 -3.16 -0.94 1.38
N PHE A 403 -3.56 -0.91 2.66
CA PHE A 403 -4.20 0.25 3.28
C PHE A 403 -3.29 1.47 3.22
N PHE A 404 -2.03 1.37 3.66
CA PHE A 404 -1.08 2.49 3.60
C PHE A 404 -0.72 2.87 2.17
N SER A 405 -0.63 1.89 1.25
CA SER A 405 -0.36 2.16 -0.16
C SER A 405 -1.44 3.03 -0.79
N VAL A 406 -2.71 2.83 -0.43
CA VAL A 406 -3.86 3.51 -1.05
C VAL A 406 -4.28 4.77 -0.27
N SER A 407 -4.19 4.75 1.07
CA SER A 407 -4.66 5.84 1.93
C SER A 407 -3.93 7.17 1.68
N GLN A 408 -2.64 7.14 1.33
CA GLN A 408 -1.90 8.35 0.96
C GLN A 408 -2.52 9.07 -0.26
N TYR A 409 -3.03 8.31 -1.24
CA TYR A 409 -3.67 8.88 -2.42
C TYR A 409 -5.08 9.36 -2.11
N LEU A 410 -5.80 8.64 -1.25
CA LEU A 410 -7.10 9.07 -0.74
C LEU A 410 -7.00 10.41 0.01
N ILE A 411 -6.01 10.56 0.89
CA ILE A 411 -5.80 11.80 1.67
C ILE A 411 -5.50 12.98 0.73
N ILE A 412 -4.60 12.80 -0.24
CA ILE A 412 -4.28 13.84 -1.22
C ILE A 412 -5.52 14.18 -2.07
N GLY A 413 -6.25 13.18 -2.54
CA GLY A 413 -7.47 13.39 -3.33
C GLY A 413 -8.57 14.09 -2.56
N ALA A 414 -8.83 13.70 -1.32
CA ALA A 414 -9.82 14.33 -0.45
C ALA A 414 -9.47 15.79 -0.15
N LEU A 415 -8.18 16.11 0.03
CA LEU A 415 -7.73 17.48 0.24
C LEU A 415 -7.93 18.35 -1.01
N ILE A 416 -7.60 17.82 -2.20
CA ILE A 416 -7.84 18.54 -3.46
C ILE A 416 -9.34 18.77 -3.66
N ALA A 417 -10.17 17.73 -3.44
CA ALA A 417 -11.61 17.82 -3.58
C ALA A 417 -12.23 18.83 -2.59
N SER A 418 -11.76 18.90 -1.34
CA SER A 418 -12.32 19.82 -0.35
C SER A 418 -12.02 21.29 -0.66
N VAL A 419 -10.83 21.57 -1.18
CA VAL A 419 -10.46 22.88 -1.70
C VAL A 419 -11.40 23.25 -2.85
N ILE A 420 -11.57 22.38 -3.84
CA ILE A 420 -12.44 22.64 -5.00
C ILE A 420 -13.89 22.88 -4.56
N GLN A 421 -14.44 22.03 -3.69
CA GLN A 421 -15.80 22.17 -3.16
C GLN A 421 -16.03 23.50 -2.44
N SER A 422 -15.00 24.02 -1.75
CA SER A 422 -15.12 25.29 -1.04
C SER A 422 -15.23 26.50 -1.97
N PHE A 423 -14.76 26.39 -3.22
CA PHE A 423 -14.84 27.46 -4.23
C PHE A 423 -15.95 27.20 -5.27
N SER A 424 -16.46 25.97 -5.36
CA SER A 424 -17.44 25.57 -6.38
C SER A 424 -18.83 26.14 -6.17
N SER A 425 -19.13 26.76 -5.02
CA SER A 425 -20.40 27.49 -4.78
C SER A 425 -20.67 28.55 -5.86
N SER A 426 -19.61 29.11 -6.46
CA SER A 426 -19.66 30.07 -7.57
C SER A 426 -19.88 29.45 -8.97
N LEU A 427 -19.67 28.13 -9.13
CA LEU A 427 -19.80 27.42 -10.42
C LEU A 427 -21.24 26.99 -10.74
N PHE A 428 -22.10 26.87 -9.72
CA PHE A 428 -23.49 26.41 -9.88
C PHE A 428 -24.38 27.34 -10.72
N SER A 429 -24.02 28.63 -10.84
CA SER A 429 -24.80 29.64 -11.55
C SER A 429 -24.46 29.76 -13.04
N ALA A 430 -23.39 29.13 -13.54
CA ALA A 430 -22.88 29.32 -14.90
C ALA A 430 -23.43 28.34 -15.96
N GLY A 431 -24.28 27.37 -15.56
CA GLY A 431 -24.69 26.25 -16.43
C GLY A 431 -26.07 26.34 -17.09
N THR A 432 -26.86 27.39 -16.80
CA THR A 432 -28.31 27.42 -17.08
C THR A 432 -28.72 27.91 -18.47
N GLY A 433 -27.76 28.26 -19.35
CA GLY A 433 -28.04 28.79 -20.70
C GLY A 433 -27.53 27.95 -21.88
N GLY A 434 -26.83 26.85 -21.62
CA GLY A 434 -26.28 25.97 -22.66
C GLY A 434 -27.27 24.89 -23.12
N GLY A 435 -27.19 24.46 -24.38
CA GLY A 435 -27.92 23.28 -24.85
C GLY A 435 -27.53 22.00 -24.08
N LEU A 436 -28.34 20.94 -24.21
CA LEU A 436 -28.21 19.68 -23.45
C LEU A 436 -26.78 19.12 -23.40
N ALA A 437 -26.04 19.16 -24.52
CA ALA A 437 -24.66 18.70 -24.58
C ALA A 437 -23.74 19.44 -23.58
N LEU A 438 -23.85 20.77 -23.49
CA LEU A 438 -23.04 21.55 -22.57
C LEU A 438 -23.44 21.25 -21.13
N SER A 439 -24.73 21.12 -20.85
CA SER A 439 -25.23 20.74 -19.51
C SER A 439 -24.68 19.38 -19.06
N ILE A 440 -24.65 18.38 -19.95
CA ILE A 440 -24.09 17.06 -19.65
C ILE A 440 -22.60 17.19 -19.30
N LEU A 441 -21.81 17.90 -20.12
CA LEU A 441 -20.38 18.07 -19.87
C LEU A 441 -20.09 18.81 -18.55
N VAL A 442 -20.83 19.88 -18.27
CA VAL A 442 -20.72 20.63 -17.01
C VAL A 442 -21.04 19.74 -15.81
N MET A 443 -22.13 18.98 -15.87
CA MET A 443 -22.52 18.10 -14.78
C MET A 443 -21.53 16.94 -14.59
N MET A 444 -20.98 16.35 -15.66
CA MET A 444 -19.93 15.33 -15.54
C MET A 444 -18.64 15.89 -14.93
N ALA A 445 -18.22 17.08 -15.36
CA ALA A 445 -17.07 17.76 -14.78
C ALA A 445 -17.30 18.04 -13.29
N MET A 446 -18.50 18.49 -12.92
CA MET A 446 -18.85 18.74 -11.53
C MET A 446 -18.87 17.47 -10.70
N ALA A 447 -19.39 16.35 -11.23
CA ALA A 447 -19.35 15.06 -10.54
C ALA A 447 -17.89 14.65 -10.21
N PHE A 448 -16.99 14.81 -11.19
CA PHE A 448 -15.58 14.49 -11.04
C PHE A 448 -14.87 15.39 -10.01
N LEU A 449 -15.13 16.70 -10.08
CA LEU A 449 -14.48 17.72 -9.27
C LEU A 449 -14.95 17.70 -7.81
N LEU A 450 -16.26 17.52 -7.58
CA LEU A 450 -16.81 17.47 -6.23
C LEU A 450 -16.44 16.17 -5.50
N SER A 451 -16.15 15.07 -6.22
CA SER A 451 -15.66 13.80 -5.66
C SER A 451 -16.54 13.26 -4.52
N LEU A 452 -17.86 13.48 -4.62
CA LEU A 452 -18.84 13.09 -3.62
C LEU A 452 -18.89 11.57 -3.47
N CYS A 453 -19.24 11.10 -2.27
CA CYS A 453 -19.53 9.68 -2.08
C CYS A 453 -20.80 9.28 -2.82
N SER A 454 -20.81 8.06 -3.37
CA SER A 454 -21.92 7.53 -4.17
C SER A 454 -23.26 7.44 -3.43
N SER A 455 -23.26 7.47 -2.09
CA SER A 455 -24.49 7.53 -1.28
C SER A 455 -25.12 8.93 -1.25
N SER A 456 -24.28 9.97 -1.24
CA SER A 456 -24.68 11.36 -1.01
C SER A 456 -24.85 12.15 -2.32
N ASP A 457 -24.34 11.62 -3.44
CA ASP A 457 -24.42 12.25 -4.75
C ASP A 457 -25.86 12.49 -5.22
N ALA A 458 -26.78 11.59 -4.88
CA ALA A 458 -28.19 11.65 -5.25
C ALA A 458 -28.89 12.87 -4.62
N VAL A 459 -28.55 13.20 -3.37
CA VAL A 459 -29.11 14.35 -2.65
C VAL A 459 -28.65 15.65 -3.32
N VAL A 460 -27.35 15.74 -3.66
CA VAL A 460 -26.80 16.91 -4.36
C VAL A 460 -27.39 17.03 -5.76
N ALA A 461 -27.47 15.93 -6.51
CA ALA A 461 -28.07 15.91 -7.84
C ALA A 461 -29.55 16.34 -7.82
N ARG A 462 -30.32 15.90 -6.83
CA ARG A 462 -31.72 16.34 -6.67
C ARG A 462 -31.83 17.85 -6.43
N GLY A 463 -30.92 18.45 -5.66
CA GLY A 463 -30.88 19.89 -5.45
C GLY A 463 -30.65 20.69 -6.75
N LEU A 464 -29.98 20.07 -7.73
CA LEU A 464 -29.64 20.68 -9.02
C LEU A 464 -30.66 20.38 -10.12
N SER A 465 -31.63 19.51 -9.87
CA SER A 465 -32.59 19.06 -10.88
C SER A 465 -33.54 20.17 -11.36
N GLY A 466 -33.62 21.29 -10.64
CA GLY A 466 -34.36 22.48 -11.08
C GLY A 466 -33.56 23.39 -12.04
N ALA A 467 -32.24 23.27 -12.05
CA ALA A 467 -31.35 24.12 -12.86
C ALA A 467 -30.82 23.41 -14.13
N PHE A 468 -30.77 22.08 -14.13
CA PHE A 468 -30.22 21.27 -15.23
C PHE A 468 -31.24 20.26 -15.76
N PRO A 469 -31.18 19.93 -17.06
CA PRO A 469 -32.04 18.91 -17.65
C PRO A 469 -31.78 17.53 -17.07
N ALA A 470 -32.80 16.66 -17.08
CA ALA A 470 -32.74 15.32 -16.50
C ALA A 470 -31.57 14.48 -17.03
N GLY A 471 -31.23 14.60 -18.32
CA GLY A 471 -30.07 13.91 -18.91
C GLY A 471 -28.75 14.32 -18.24
N ALA A 472 -28.54 15.60 -17.96
CA ALA A 472 -27.33 16.09 -17.31
C ALA A 472 -27.23 15.61 -15.85
N ILE A 473 -28.37 15.54 -15.15
CA ILE A 473 -28.47 14.98 -13.79
C ILE A 473 -28.15 13.48 -13.80
N MET A 474 -28.64 12.74 -14.81
CA MET A 474 -28.27 11.33 -14.98
C MET A 474 -26.77 11.15 -15.26
N ALA A 475 -26.17 12.03 -16.06
CA ALA A 475 -24.74 11.97 -16.35
C ALA A 475 -23.89 12.16 -15.09
N PHE A 476 -24.31 13.07 -14.21
CA PHE A 476 -23.71 13.25 -12.88
C PHE A 476 -23.78 11.97 -12.05
N LEU A 477 -24.95 11.35 -11.96
CA LEU A 477 -25.21 10.19 -11.10
C LEU A 477 -24.59 8.88 -11.57
N VAL A 478 -24.24 8.80 -12.86
CA VAL A 478 -23.57 7.62 -13.43
C VAL A 478 -22.06 7.82 -13.48
N PHE A 479 -21.58 9.00 -13.88
CA PHE A 479 -20.14 9.24 -14.02
C PHE A 479 -19.43 9.36 -12.66
N GLY A 480 -20.01 10.10 -11.72
CA GLY A 480 -19.40 10.39 -10.41
C GLY A 480 -18.98 9.13 -9.62
N PRO A 481 -19.87 8.14 -9.43
CA PRO A 481 -19.51 6.90 -8.73
C PRO A 481 -18.41 6.07 -9.42
N ILE A 482 -18.26 6.19 -10.74
CA ILE A 482 -17.24 5.45 -11.49
C ILE A 482 -15.90 6.18 -11.41
N PHE A 483 -15.90 7.49 -11.63
CA PHE A 483 -14.69 8.30 -11.63
C PHE A 483 -14.86 9.66 -10.97
N ASP A 484 -13.91 9.94 -10.09
CA ASP A 484 -13.67 11.23 -9.48
C ASP A 484 -12.16 11.44 -9.22
N ILE A 485 -11.79 12.61 -8.68
CA ILE A 485 -10.39 12.95 -8.40
C ILE A 485 -9.74 11.91 -7.48
N LYS A 486 -10.40 11.54 -6.38
CA LYS A 486 -9.81 10.63 -5.38
C LYS A 486 -9.61 9.23 -5.97
N ASN A 487 -10.56 8.69 -6.72
CA ASN A 487 -10.48 7.35 -7.31
C ASN A 487 -9.40 7.28 -8.39
N VAL A 488 -9.26 8.33 -9.22
CA VAL A 488 -8.18 8.42 -10.21
C VAL A 488 -6.80 8.43 -9.54
N LEU A 489 -6.66 9.18 -8.43
CA LEU A 489 -5.42 9.18 -7.65
C LEU A 489 -5.18 7.82 -6.99
N MET A 490 -6.19 7.18 -6.42
CA MET A 490 -6.07 5.84 -5.84
C MET A 490 -5.68 4.79 -6.88
N LEU A 491 -6.20 4.85 -8.11
CA LEU A 491 -5.79 3.96 -9.21
C LEU A 491 -4.31 4.15 -9.58
N SER A 492 -3.77 5.36 -9.43
CA SER A 492 -2.36 5.64 -9.71
C SER A 492 -1.38 4.92 -8.75
N ALA A 493 -1.89 4.40 -7.62
CA ALA A 493 -1.12 3.54 -6.72
C ALA A 493 -0.79 2.16 -7.33
N GLY A 494 -1.55 1.71 -8.32
CA GLY A 494 -1.46 0.34 -8.86
C GLY A 494 -1.36 0.24 -10.37
N PHE A 495 -1.72 1.29 -11.12
CA PHE A 495 -1.86 1.25 -12.57
C PHE A 495 -1.06 2.35 -13.27
N HIS A 496 -0.59 2.08 -14.49
CA HIS A 496 0.12 3.09 -15.28
C HIS A 496 -0.80 4.25 -15.68
N LYS A 497 -0.30 5.48 -15.62
CA LYS A 497 -1.05 6.71 -15.95
C LYS A 497 -1.72 6.66 -17.33
N ARG A 498 -1.07 6.05 -18.33
CA ARG A 498 -1.62 5.90 -19.69
C ARG A 498 -2.93 5.10 -19.70
N PHE A 499 -2.98 4.01 -18.94
CA PHE A 499 -4.18 3.19 -18.81
C PHE A 499 -5.29 3.97 -18.11
N ILE A 500 -4.96 4.64 -17.00
CA ILE A 500 -5.93 5.41 -16.21
C ILE A 500 -6.58 6.53 -17.05
N VAL A 501 -5.78 7.34 -17.75
CA VAL A 501 -6.29 8.42 -18.60
C VAL A 501 -7.18 7.86 -19.71
N ARG A 502 -6.76 6.77 -20.37
CA ARG A 502 -7.57 6.11 -21.38
C ARG A 502 -8.89 5.61 -20.80
N PHE A 503 -8.87 5.03 -19.61
CA PHE A 503 -10.06 4.50 -18.95
C PHE A 503 -11.05 5.62 -18.61
N VAL A 504 -10.59 6.71 -17.99
CA VAL A 504 -11.42 7.88 -17.65
C VAL A 504 -12.03 8.51 -18.90
N LEU A 505 -11.23 8.77 -19.94
CA LEU A 505 -11.73 9.40 -21.17
C LEU A 505 -12.73 8.53 -21.92
N LEU A 506 -12.52 7.21 -21.95
CA LEU A 506 -13.47 6.28 -22.57
C LEU A 506 -14.78 6.24 -21.79
N THR A 507 -14.74 6.16 -20.47
CA THR A 507 -15.95 6.21 -19.65
C THR A 507 -16.69 7.53 -19.82
N ALA A 508 -15.97 8.66 -19.84
CA ALA A 508 -16.58 9.97 -20.07
C ALA A 508 -17.26 10.05 -21.45
N ALA A 509 -16.59 9.60 -22.51
CA ALA A 509 -17.16 9.57 -23.85
C ALA A 509 -18.42 8.67 -23.94
N LEU A 510 -18.38 7.49 -23.30
CA LEU A 510 -19.53 6.58 -23.28
C LEU A 510 -20.71 7.15 -22.50
N VAL A 511 -20.48 7.73 -21.32
CA VAL A 511 -21.54 8.38 -20.53
C VAL A 511 -22.16 9.51 -21.33
N PHE A 512 -21.33 10.40 -21.90
CA PHE A 512 -21.80 11.52 -22.69
C PHE A 512 -22.66 11.05 -23.88
N THR A 513 -22.14 10.13 -24.69
CA THR A 513 -22.82 9.64 -25.88
C THR A 513 -24.11 8.88 -25.55
N ALA A 514 -24.09 7.96 -24.58
CA ALA A 514 -25.27 7.17 -24.21
C ALA A 514 -26.41 8.06 -23.72
N ILE A 515 -26.10 9.07 -22.91
CA ILE A 515 -27.10 9.98 -22.34
C ILE A 515 -27.54 11.00 -23.37
N PHE A 516 -26.63 11.58 -24.15
CA PHE A 516 -26.98 12.54 -25.19
C PHE A 516 -27.93 11.91 -26.22
N VAL A 517 -27.65 10.70 -26.69
CA VAL A 517 -28.50 10.01 -27.68
C VAL A 517 -29.89 9.67 -27.14
N LEU A 518 -30.02 9.37 -25.85
CA LEU A 518 -31.31 9.00 -25.25
C LEU A 518 -32.14 10.19 -24.76
N TYR A 519 -31.55 11.37 -24.60
CA TYR A 519 -32.22 12.57 -24.06
C TYR A 519 -32.28 13.76 -25.03
N VAL A 520 -31.63 13.67 -26.20
CA VAL A 520 -31.90 14.54 -27.38
C VAL A 520 -33.20 14.09 -28.01
#